data_AF-A0A3N5IRU5-F1
#
_entry.id   AF-A0A3N5IRU5-F1
#
_cell.length_a   1.000
_cell.length_b   1.000
_cell.length_c   1.000
_cell.angle_alpha   90.00
_cell.angle_beta   90.00
_cell.angle_gamma   90.00
#
_symmetry.space_group_name_H-M   'P 1'
#
loop_
_entity.id
_entity.type
_entity.pdbx_description
1 polymer ?
#
loop_
_entity_poly.entity_id
_entity_poly.type
_entity_poly.pdbx_seq_one_letter_code
_entity_poly.pdbx_strand_id
1 'polypeptide(L)'
;RIIAKMIDKEPGKRYQSADQVLEEISRFEKSLEDETIIEPKVKTRQHGERPVPHSIRKKIIAAVLFLFIGILGVGLYNLLVTDKPKNHTEQQTEKGTLSLTTIPYDVDIYSVTRGKESLLQSKSSADPLRLSLAAGSHQLRIKKEGYQDFDSTIQVNSGKTISCKVSLEQKKITSLLAVTTDPSNAQIYLDRKVIGKSPIHGREIIPGNHTVRAELEGYPASEQSFTITDRDSSIHLKLQARIVDQGETYKGILALTTNPAEVNIFSIVKHQPIFLESKTSEAPALLALEAGLNVIRVTKEGYRQQELTVDIEAGKTLYNRVSLTPMNLLSITTEPSNARIYLDGEYLNNSPIHCLEVEAGAHTVRAERDGCVSEQSSVNIMGSTSLHINLKQIKGILELDTRPPKNVTAQIDNQNILLQASKTILELPVGNHTLDLVFIANEYTSTWTEEFIVREKEMTKMSVDFLSNVMITIASRPAPYHIFIDNVQQVNENKIPFSTPKEILLRCGNHLIEVRNPENPSILLRQRILIKGDMDKKILFFDFSQHKVEFRAQ
;
A
#
# COMPACT_ATOMS: atom_id res chain seq x y z
N ARG A 1 5.81 4.37 -27.05
CA ARG A 1 6.21 4.96 -28.36
C ARG A 1 7.60 5.59 -28.33
N ILE A 2 7.95 6.38 -27.30
CA ILE A 2 9.30 6.98 -27.18
C ILE A 2 10.38 5.91 -27.03
N ILE A 3 10.20 4.93 -26.13
CA ILE A 3 11.14 3.81 -25.93
C ILE A 3 11.35 3.00 -27.23
N ALA A 4 10.28 2.77 -28.00
CA ALA A 4 10.39 2.11 -29.30
C ALA A 4 11.18 2.94 -30.33
N LYS A 5 10.98 4.26 -30.37
CA LYS A 5 11.78 5.19 -31.20
C LYS A 5 13.24 5.33 -30.73
N MET A 6 13.54 5.07 -29.45
CA MET A 6 14.92 5.07 -28.93
C MET A 6 15.71 3.85 -29.41
N ILE A 7 15.06 2.69 -29.53
CA ILE A 7 15.69 1.43 -29.95
C ILE A 7 16.01 1.43 -31.46
N ASP A 8 15.16 2.08 -32.28
CA ASP A 8 15.32 2.17 -33.73
C ASP A 8 16.35 3.20 -34.23
N LYS A 9 17.02 3.95 -33.34
CA LYS A 9 18.07 4.90 -33.75
C LYS A 9 19.39 4.17 -34.06
N GLU A 10 20.00 4.51 -35.21
CA GLU A 10 21.35 4.07 -35.60
C GLU A 10 22.35 4.32 -34.44
N PRO A 11 23.30 3.40 -34.16
CA PRO A 11 24.15 3.45 -32.97
C PRO A 11 24.88 4.79 -32.73
N GLY A 12 25.34 5.45 -33.80
CA GLY A 12 26.00 6.76 -33.71
C GLY A 12 25.08 7.97 -33.47
N LYS A 13 23.76 7.77 -33.53
CA LYS A 13 22.72 8.80 -33.32
C LYS A 13 21.88 8.56 -32.06
N ARG A 14 22.27 7.60 -31.22
CA ARG A 14 21.65 7.34 -29.92
C ARG A 14 22.06 8.44 -28.93
N TYR A 15 21.17 8.74 -28.00
CA TYR A 15 21.43 9.72 -26.94
C TYR A 15 22.61 9.24 -26.09
N GLN A 16 23.57 10.13 -25.84
CA GLN A 16 24.84 9.78 -25.17
C GLN A 16 24.81 10.09 -23.66
N SER A 17 23.75 10.76 -23.18
CA SER A 17 23.54 11.05 -21.77
C SER A 17 22.07 10.99 -21.38
N ALA A 18 21.80 10.79 -20.09
CA ALA A 18 20.45 10.76 -19.53
C ALA A 18 19.72 12.10 -19.73
N ASP A 19 20.44 13.22 -19.67
CA ASP A 19 19.87 14.56 -19.84
C ASP A 19 19.25 14.76 -21.23
N GLN A 20 19.90 14.25 -22.28
CA GLN A 20 19.37 14.32 -23.65
C GLN A 20 18.09 13.50 -23.82
N VAL A 21 17.96 12.39 -23.09
CA VAL A 21 16.76 11.55 -23.11
C VAL A 21 15.62 12.26 -22.38
N LEU A 22 15.90 12.88 -21.23
CA LEU A 22 14.93 13.62 -20.44
C LEU A 22 14.38 14.84 -21.19
N GLU A 23 15.23 15.56 -21.91
CA GLU A 23 14.82 16.72 -22.71
C GLU A 23 13.86 16.32 -23.85
N GLU A 24 14.10 15.17 -24.48
CA GLU A 24 13.23 14.68 -25.55
C GLU A 24 11.90 14.14 -25.03
N ILE A 25 11.89 13.54 -23.84
CA ILE A 25 10.66 13.13 -23.14
C ILE A 25 9.81 14.35 -22.83
N SER A 26 10.41 15.41 -22.28
CA SER A 26 9.71 16.65 -21.96
C SER A 26 9.12 17.34 -23.20
N ARG A 27 9.84 17.35 -24.33
CA ARG A 27 9.30 17.85 -25.62
C ARG A 27 8.13 17.02 -26.13
N PHE A 28 8.17 15.70 -25.97
CA PHE A 28 7.07 14.82 -26.38
C PHE A 28 5.83 15.00 -25.49
N GLU A 29 6.01 15.14 -24.18
CA GLU A 29 4.91 15.40 -23.25
C GLU A 29 4.19 16.71 -23.57
N LYS A 30 4.94 17.78 -23.87
CA LYS A 30 4.35 19.04 -24.36
C LYS A 30 3.56 18.88 -25.67
N SER A 31 3.99 17.97 -26.56
CA SER A 31 3.26 17.71 -27.81
C SER A 31 1.95 16.94 -27.63
N LEU A 32 1.72 16.33 -26.46
CA LEU A 32 0.48 15.62 -26.12
C LEU A 32 -0.57 16.55 -25.50
N GLU A 33 -0.17 17.71 -24.95
CA GLU A 33 -1.11 18.68 -24.36
C GLU A 33 -1.94 19.45 -25.42
N ASP A 34 -1.48 19.48 -26.68
CA ASP A 34 -2.19 20.15 -27.80
C ASP A 34 -3.18 19.24 -28.55
N GLU A 35 -3.18 17.91 -28.32
CA GLU A 35 -4.16 17.01 -28.92
C GLU A 35 -5.40 16.89 -28.02
N THR A 36 -6.44 17.66 -28.35
CA THR A 36 -7.78 17.58 -27.73
C THR A 36 -8.28 16.13 -27.63
N ILE A 37 -8.37 15.63 -26.40
CA ILE A 37 -8.90 14.30 -26.09
C ILE A 37 -10.42 14.29 -26.35
N ILE A 38 -10.84 13.62 -27.43
CA ILE A 38 -12.24 13.25 -27.67
C ILE A 38 -12.47 11.91 -26.96
N GLU A 39 -13.19 11.90 -25.84
CA GLU A 39 -13.64 10.66 -25.19
C GLU A 39 -14.79 10.01 -25.97
N PRO A 40 -14.70 8.72 -26.37
CA PRO A 40 -15.85 7.97 -26.84
C PRO A 40 -16.51 7.18 -25.70
N LYS A 41 -17.80 7.46 -25.49
CA LYS A 41 -18.72 6.72 -24.62
C LYS A 41 -18.71 5.22 -24.94
N VAL A 42 -18.37 4.40 -23.94
CA VAL A 42 -18.50 2.93 -24.02
C VAL A 42 -19.96 2.55 -23.82
N LYS A 43 -20.60 2.04 -24.87
CA LYS A 43 -21.87 1.29 -24.79
C LYS A 43 -21.58 -0.21 -24.87
N THR A 44 -21.98 -0.93 -23.84
CA THR A 44 -22.02 -2.39 -23.77
C THR A 44 -22.97 -2.96 -24.83
N ARG A 45 -22.53 -3.94 -25.64
CA ARG A 45 -23.40 -5.01 -26.19
C ARG A 45 -22.62 -6.14 -26.87
N GLN A 46 -22.88 -7.33 -26.34
CA GLN A 46 -23.00 -8.67 -26.94
C GLN A 46 -22.35 -8.96 -28.31
N HIS A 47 -21.51 -9.99 -28.30
CA HIS A 47 -20.89 -10.62 -29.46
C HIS A 47 -21.95 -11.29 -30.34
N GLY A 48 -22.22 -10.70 -31.50
CA GLY A 48 -22.94 -11.30 -32.61
C GLY A 48 -22.01 -11.38 -33.82
N GLU A 49 -21.95 -12.56 -34.43
CA GLU A 49 -21.17 -12.90 -35.62
C GLU A 49 -21.37 -11.89 -36.76
N ARG A 50 -20.28 -11.56 -37.48
CA ARG A 50 -20.34 -11.00 -38.84
C ARG A 50 -19.16 -11.45 -39.73
N PRO A 51 -19.36 -11.50 -41.06
CA PRO A 51 -18.62 -12.32 -42.01
C PRO A 51 -17.45 -11.59 -42.69
N VAL A 52 -16.53 -12.36 -43.28
CA VAL A 52 -15.42 -11.88 -44.13
C VAL A 52 -15.83 -11.92 -45.60
N PRO A 53 -15.69 -10.82 -46.38
CA PRO A 53 -15.94 -10.80 -47.82
C PRO A 53 -14.72 -11.19 -48.67
N HIS A 54 -15.06 -11.73 -49.83
CA HIS A 54 -14.24 -12.23 -50.94
C HIS A 54 -13.19 -11.26 -51.52
N SER A 55 -12.01 -11.80 -51.85
CA SER A 55 -11.56 -11.77 -53.26
C SER A 55 -10.56 -12.89 -53.57
N ILE A 56 -10.72 -13.45 -54.79
CA ILE A 56 -9.83 -14.34 -55.53
C ILE A 56 -9.74 -15.80 -55.05
N ARG A 57 -10.51 -16.68 -55.70
CA ARG A 57 -9.99 -17.74 -56.59
C ARG A 57 -11.13 -18.57 -57.20
N LYS A 58 -11.86 -17.96 -58.15
CA LYS A 58 -12.47 -18.70 -59.27
C LYS A 58 -11.33 -19.30 -60.09
N LYS A 59 -10.91 -20.55 -59.82
CA LYS A 59 -10.16 -21.42 -60.77
C LYS A 59 -9.90 -22.89 -60.37
N ILE A 60 -10.57 -23.48 -59.38
CA ILE A 60 -10.34 -24.91 -59.03
C ILE A 60 -11.62 -25.79 -59.09
N ILE A 61 -12.82 -25.23 -59.22
CA ILE A 61 -14.08 -26.01 -59.18
C ILE A 61 -14.45 -26.71 -60.52
N ALA A 62 -13.76 -26.42 -61.63
CA ALA A 62 -14.07 -27.04 -62.92
C ALA A 62 -13.41 -28.42 -63.15
N ALA A 63 -12.45 -28.84 -62.31
CA ALA A 63 -11.72 -30.10 -62.52
C ALA A 63 -12.26 -31.31 -61.70
N VAL A 64 -13.07 -31.06 -60.67
CA VAL A 64 -13.57 -32.12 -59.76
C VAL A 64 -14.92 -32.69 -60.21
N LEU A 65 -15.62 -32.02 -61.13
CA LEU A 65 -16.97 -32.44 -61.58
C LEU A 65 -16.97 -33.56 -62.64
N PHE A 66 -15.83 -33.85 -63.29
CA PHE A 66 -15.74 -34.89 -64.33
C PHE A 66 -15.42 -36.29 -63.80
N LEU A 67 -14.98 -36.42 -62.54
CA LEU A 67 -14.64 -37.73 -61.95
C LEU A 67 -15.85 -38.41 -61.27
N PHE A 68 -16.91 -37.66 -60.95
CA PHE A 68 -18.07 -38.17 -60.20
C PHE A 68 -19.17 -38.80 -61.07
N ILE A 69 -19.18 -38.53 -62.38
CA ILE A 69 -20.22 -39.04 -63.30
C ILE A 69 -19.92 -40.47 -63.80
N GLY A 70 -18.68 -40.95 -63.68
CA GLY A 70 -18.30 -42.32 -64.06
C GLY A 70 -18.64 -43.40 -63.02
N ILE A 71 -18.69 -43.06 -61.73
CA ILE A 71 -18.80 -44.05 -60.64
C ILE A 71 -20.27 -44.37 -60.30
N LEU A 72 -21.20 -43.47 -60.62
CA LEU A 72 -22.64 -43.67 -60.38
C LEU A 72 -23.36 -44.51 -61.46
N GLY A 73 -22.76 -44.67 -62.65
CA GLY A 73 -23.34 -45.47 -63.75
C GLY A 73 -23.24 -46.98 -63.56
N VAL A 74 -22.22 -47.48 -62.84
CA VAL A 74 -22.04 -48.91 -62.57
C VAL A 74 -22.89 -49.36 -61.36
N GLY A 75 -23.20 -48.43 -60.44
CA GLY A 75 -24.03 -48.71 -59.26
C GLY A 75 -25.53 -48.91 -59.55
N LEU A 76 -26.04 -48.43 -60.69
CA LEU A 76 -27.46 -48.51 -61.02
C LEU A 76 -27.83 -49.71 -61.91
N TYR A 77 -26.85 -50.34 -62.58
CA TYR A 77 -27.08 -51.51 -63.43
C TYR A 77 -27.29 -52.81 -62.63
N ASN A 78 -26.78 -52.89 -61.39
CA ASN A 78 -26.98 -54.05 -60.51
C ASN A 78 -28.22 -53.94 -59.59
N LEU A 79 -29.03 -52.87 -59.69
CA LEU A 79 -30.16 -52.65 -58.78
C LEU A 79 -31.56 -52.82 -59.43
N LEU A 80 -31.64 -53.21 -60.72
CA LEU A 80 -32.91 -53.26 -61.46
C LEU A 80 -33.07 -54.50 -62.35
N VAL A 81 -32.54 -55.66 -61.94
CA VAL A 81 -33.00 -56.96 -62.45
C VAL A 81 -33.82 -57.66 -61.37
N THR A 82 -35.06 -57.91 -61.75
CA THR A 82 -36.22 -58.24 -60.93
C THR A 82 -36.26 -59.70 -60.47
N ASP A 83 -36.83 -59.86 -59.28
CA ASP A 83 -37.93 -60.77 -58.96
C ASP A 83 -37.67 -62.09 -58.21
N LYS A 84 -38.60 -62.28 -57.25
CA LYS A 84 -39.04 -63.48 -56.51
C LYS A 84 -38.35 -63.86 -55.19
N PRO A 85 -39.14 -64.06 -54.11
CA PRO A 85 -38.63 -64.46 -52.81
C PRO A 85 -38.34 -65.95 -52.81
N LYS A 86 -37.17 -66.31 -52.28
CA LYS A 86 -36.88 -67.68 -51.83
C LYS A 86 -36.43 -67.62 -50.37
N ASN A 87 -37.30 -68.18 -49.52
CA ASN A 87 -36.97 -68.58 -48.16
C ASN A 87 -35.70 -69.42 -48.17
N HIS A 88 -34.63 -68.92 -47.56
CA HIS A 88 -33.53 -69.72 -47.05
C HIS A 88 -33.04 -69.10 -45.74
N THR A 89 -33.65 -69.60 -44.66
CA THR A 89 -33.02 -70.04 -43.42
C THR A 89 -31.80 -69.24 -42.93
N GLU A 90 -31.96 -68.58 -41.80
CA GLU A 90 -30.85 -68.18 -40.92
C GLU A 90 -29.90 -69.36 -40.71
N GLN A 91 -28.74 -69.34 -41.39
CA GLN A 91 -27.61 -70.14 -40.96
C GLN A 91 -27.06 -69.46 -39.71
N GLN A 92 -27.48 -69.94 -38.54
CA GLN A 92 -26.77 -69.77 -37.29
C GLN A 92 -25.30 -70.13 -37.54
N THR A 93 -24.43 -69.12 -37.72
CA THR A 93 -22.98 -69.34 -37.63
C THR A 93 -22.69 -69.81 -36.23
N GLU A 94 -22.55 -71.11 -36.06
CA GLU A 94 -22.26 -71.68 -34.77
C GLU A 94 -20.91 -71.12 -34.27
N LYS A 95 -20.89 -70.48 -33.09
CA LYS A 95 -19.69 -69.87 -32.51
C LYS A 95 -19.03 -70.82 -31.51
N GLY A 96 -17.71 -70.74 -31.40
CA GLY A 96 -16.94 -71.33 -30.30
C GLY A 96 -16.32 -70.23 -29.42
N THR A 97 -15.71 -70.63 -28.30
CA THR A 97 -15.03 -69.70 -27.38
C THR A 97 -13.53 -69.98 -27.34
N LEU A 98 -12.70 -68.97 -27.53
CA LEU A 98 -11.27 -69.02 -27.26
C LEU A 98 -11.01 -68.49 -25.85
N SER A 99 -10.34 -69.27 -25.01
CA SER A 99 -9.84 -68.88 -23.69
C SER A 99 -8.33 -68.69 -23.78
N LEU A 100 -7.87 -67.44 -23.77
CA LEU A 100 -6.47 -67.07 -24.00
C LEU A 100 -5.82 -66.50 -22.74
N THR A 101 -4.67 -67.04 -22.36
CA THR A 101 -3.80 -66.49 -21.30
C THR A 101 -2.48 -66.03 -21.93
N THR A 102 -2.08 -64.77 -21.71
CA THR A 102 -0.82 -64.22 -22.23
C THR A 102 0.15 -63.82 -21.12
N ILE A 103 1.44 -64.04 -21.35
CA ILE A 103 2.52 -63.56 -20.48
C ILE A 103 3.47 -62.71 -21.35
N PRO A 104 3.61 -61.40 -21.10
CA PRO A 104 2.88 -60.58 -20.12
C PRO A 104 1.40 -60.34 -20.50
N TYR A 105 0.64 -59.81 -19.54
CA TYR A 105 -0.74 -59.32 -19.72
C TYR A 105 -0.79 -58.00 -20.53
N ASP A 106 -1.97 -57.47 -20.86
CA ASP A 106 -2.18 -56.25 -21.64
C ASP A 106 -1.57 -56.30 -23.04
N VAL A 107 -2.06 -57.25 -23.84
CA VAL A 107 -1.68 -57.43 -25.24
C VAL A 107 -2.84 -56.98 -26.16
N ASP A 108 -2.50 -56.60 -27.39
CA ASP A 108 -3.47 -56.37 -28.45
C ASP A 108 -3.56 -57.64 -29.31
N ILE A 109 -4.79 -58.09 -29.60
CA ILE A 109 -5.06 -59.33 -30.33
C ILE A 109 -5.81 -58.98 -31.60
N TYR A 110 -5.29 -59.48 -32.73
CA TYR A 110 -5.82 -59.26 -34.06
C TYR A 110 -6.21 -60.60 -34.68
N SER A 111 -7.31 -60.62 -35.44
CA SER A 111 -7.58 -61.67 -36.41
C SER A 111 -6.98 -61.26 -37.75
N VAL A 112 -6.30 -62.18 -38.42
CA VAL A 112 -5.68 -61.96 -39.72
C VAL A 112 -6.44 -62.76 -40.77
N THR A 113 -7.08 -62.06 -41.72
CA THR A 113 -7.77 -62.71 -42.84
C THR A 113 -7.29 -62.10 -44.16
N ARG A 114 -6.73 -62.93 -45.04
CA ARG A 114 -6.18 -62.49 -46.35
C ARG A 114 -5.24 -61.27 -46.23
N GLY A 115 -4.38 -61.28 -45.22
CA GLY A 115 -3.39 -60.23 -44.97
C GLY A 115 -3.93 -58.92 -44.36
N LYS A 116 -5.24 -58.81 -44.09
CA LYS A 116 -5.80 -57.69 -43.32
C LYS A 116 -5.94 -58.07 -41.85
N GLU A 117 -5.44 -57.20 -40.98
CA GLU A 117 -5.57 -57.32 -39.52
C GLU A 117 -6.85 -56.61 -39.05
N SER A 118 -7.66 -57.32 -38.27
CA SER A 118 -8.84 -56.78 -37.58
C SER A 118 -8.65 -56.93 -36.08
N LEU A 119 -8.63 -55.82 -35.34
CA LEU A 119 -8.48 -55.84 -33.88
C LEU A 119 -9.67 -56.58 -33.25
N LEU A 120 -9.37 -57.67 -32.55
CA LEU A 120 -10.35 -58.43 -31.77
C LEU A 120 -10.48 -57.85 -30.37
N GLN A 121 -9.36 -57.49 -29.75
CA GLN A 121 -9.33 -56.94 -28.40
C GLN A 121 -8.05 -56.10 -28.21
N SER A 122 -8.17 -54.93 -27.60
CA SER A 122 -7.01 -54.13 -27.20
C SER A 122 -6.83 -54.15 -25.68
N LYS A 123 -5.57 -54.15 -25.23
CA LYS A 123 -5.13 -53.97 -23.82
C LYS A 123 -6.00 -54.71 -22.80
N SER A 124 -6.21 -56.01 -22.99
CA SER A 124 -7.02 -56.79 -22.06
C SER A 124 -6.18 -57.31 -20.89
N SER A 125 -6.66 -57.05 -19.68
CA SER A 125 -6.11 -57.57 -18.41
C SER A 125 -6.86 -58.80 -17.88
N ALA A 126 -7.91 -59.27 -18.58
CA ALA A 126 -8.66 -60.46 -18.20
C ALA A 126 -7.84 -61.75 -18.42
N ASP A 127 -7.72 -62.58 -17.39
CA ASP A 127 -7.03 -63.88 -17.44
C ASP A 127 -7.93 -65.04 -16.93
N PRO A 128 -8.31 -66.02 -17.77
CA PRO A 128 -8.11 -66.05 -19.21
C PRO A 128 -9.10 -65.12 -19.95
N LEU A 129 -8.63 -64.43 -20.99
CA LEU A 129 -9.48 -63.66 -21.89
C LEU A 129 -10.35 -64.60 -22.72
N ARG A 130 -11.67 -64.41 -22.70
CA ARG A 130 -12.63 -65.21 -23.48
C ARG A 130 -13.14 -64.44 -24.70
N LEU A 131 -12.82 -64.92 -25.90
CA LEU A 131 -13.28 -64.36 -27.18
C LEU A 131 -14.26 -65.32 -27.86
N SER A 132 -15.42 -64.81 -28.28
CA SER A 132 -16.38 -65.59 -29.07
C SER A 132 -16.07 -65.43 -30.56
N LEU A 133 -15.63 -66.51 -31.20
CA LEU A 133 -15.23 -66.54 -32.61
C LEU A 133 -16.13 -67.50 -33.38
N ALA A 134 -16.41 -67.21 -34.66
CA ALA A 134 -17.16 -68.14 -35.51
C ALA A 134 -16.42 -69.48 -35.64
N ALA A 135 -17.15 -70.60 -35.74
CA ALA A 135 -16.50 -71.89 -35.99
C ALA A 135 -15.71 -71.85 -37.31
N GLY A 136 -14.47 -72.33 -37.29
CA GLY A 136 -13.55 -72.27 -38.42
C GLY A 136 -12.08 -72.04 -38.01
N SER A 137 -11.21 -71.93 -39.02
CA SER A 137 -9.80 -71.63 -38.82
C SER A 137 -9.58 -70.12 -38.71
N HIS A 138 -8.88 -69.67 -37.67
CA HIS A 138 -8.55 -68.26 -37.44
C HIS A 138 -7.05 -68.09 -37.28
N GLN A 139 -6.44 -67.15 -38.00
CA GLN A 139 -5.09 -66.69 -37.72
C GLN A 139 -5.16 -65.54 -36.72
N LEU A 140 -4.45 -65.70 -35.60
CA LEU A 140 -4.34 -64.70 -34.56
C LEU A 140 -2.94 -64.12 -34.57
N ARG A 141 -2.87 -62.79 -34.46
CA ARG A 141 -1.64 -62.05 -34.17
C ARG A 141 -1.77 -61.35 -32.83
N ILE A 142 -0.83 -61.58 -31.94
CA ILE A 142 -0.78 -60.97 -30.62
C ILE A 142 0.41 -60.02 -30.60
N LYS A 143 0.14 -58.74 -30.32
CA LYS A 143 1.14 -57.68 -30.30
C LYS A 143 1.25 -57.08 -28.90
N LYS A 144 2.46 -56.75 -28.50
CA LYS A 144 2.74 -55.89 -27.34
C LYS A 144 3.97 -55.04 -27.61
N GLU A 145 3.89 -53.77 -27.26
CA GLU A 145 5.02 -52.86 -27.37
C GLU A 145 6.24 -53.39 -26.59
N GLY A 146 7.42 -53.37 -27.22
CA GLY A 146 8.66 -53.95 -26.67
C GLY A 146 8.80 -55.48 -26.82
N TYR A 147 7.79 -56.17 -27.35
CA TYR A 147 7.79 -57.62 -27.56
C TYR A 147 7.69 -57.97 -29.04
N GLN A 148 8.15 -59.18 -29.38
CA GLN A 148 7.98 -59.74 -30.72
C GLN A 148 6.52 -60.13 -30.93
N ASP A 149 5.99 -59.84 -32.11
CA ASP A 149 4.63 -60.23 -32.50
C ASP A 149 4.53 -61.76 -32.53
N PHE A 150 3.45 -62.31 -31.98
CA PHE A 150 3.19 -63.75 -32.00
C PHE A 150 2.05 -64.09 -32.94
N ASP A 151 2.32 -64.96 -33.92
CA ASP A 151 1.34 -65.43 -34.89
C ASP A 151 0.98 -66.91 -34.64
N SER A 152 -0.32 -67.23 -34.64
CA SER A 152 -0.78 -68.61 -34.49
C SER A 152 -2.08 -68.86 -35.25
N THR A 153 -2.26 -70.07 -35.79
CA THR A 153 -3.52 -70.49 -36.40
C THR A 153 -4.25 -71.41 -35.43
N ILE A 154 -5.48 -71.06 -35.06
CA ILE A 154 -6.34 -71.87 -34.19
C ILE A 154 -7.55 -72.39 -34.96
N GLN A 155 -8.01 -73.58 -34.60
CA GLN A 155 -9.25 -74.14 -35.11
C GLN A 155 -10.34 -74.01 -34.03
N VAL A 156 -11.34 -73.16 -34.29
CA VAL A 156 -12.47 -72.96 -33.38
C VAL A 156 -13.60 -73.89 -33.80
N ASN A 157 -14.01 -74.79 -32.92
CA ASN A 157 -15.14 -75.67 -33.15
C ASN A 157 -16.40 -75.09 -32.48
N SER A 158 -17.54 -75.23 -33.14
CA SER A 158 -18.85 -74.84 -32.63
C SER A 158 -19.10 -75.36 -31.20
N GLY A 159 -19.60 -74.49 -30.31
CA GLY A 159 -20.00 -74.82 -28.94
C GLY A 159 -18.87 -75.24 -27.99
N LYS A 160 -17.63 -75.38 -28.47
CA LYS A 160 -16.47 -75.79 -27.67
C LYS A 160 -15.65 -74.58 -27.23
N THR A 161 -14.97 -74.73 -26.09
CA THR A 161 -13.94 -73.79 -25.64
C THR A 161 -12.55 -74.35 -25.95
N ILE A 162 -11.72 -73.58 -26.64
CA ILE A 162 -10.30 -73.90 -26.86
C ILE A 162 -9.45 -73.02 -25.95
N SER A 163 -8.49 -73.62 -25.23
CA SER A 163 -7.58 -72.90 -24.35
C SER A 163 -6.21 -72.76 -24.98
N CYS A 164 -5.67 -71.55 -25.01
CA CYS A 164 -4.33 -71.26 -25.53
C CYS A 164 -3.56 -70.43 -24.49
N LYS A 165 -2.28 -70.79 -24.26
CA LYS A 165 -1.37 -70.01 -23.43
C LYS A 165 -0.21 -69.53 -24.28
N VAL A 166 0.01 -68.22 -24.31
CA VAL A 166 1.04 -67.57 -25.13
C VAL A 166 2.01 -66.82 -24.23
N SER A 167 3.31 -67.03 -24.43
CA SER A 167 4.36 -66.24 -23.79
C SER A 167 5.07 -65.44 -24.87
N LEU A 168 5.01 -64.11 -24.81
CA LEU A 168 5.69 -63.25 -25.77
C LEU A 168 7.16 -63.06 -25.39
N GLU A 169 8.04 -63.08 -26.39
CA GLU A 169 9.47 -62.79 -26.20
C GLU A 169 9.75 -61.29 -26.34
N GLN A 170 10.56 -60.72 -25.44
CA GLN A 170 10.99 -59.32 -25.56
C GLN A 170 11.91 -59.13 -26.77
N LYS A 171 11.78 -57.99 -27.46
CA LYS A 171 12.71 -57.59 -28.52
C LYS A 171 14.09 -57.31 -27.89
N LYS A 172 15.16 -57.85 -28.48
CA LYS A 172 16.54 -57.73 -27.99
C LYS A 172 17.31 -56.52 -28.57
N ILE A 173 16.69 -55.71 -29.42
CA ILE A 173 17.35 -54.54 -30.01
C ILE A 173 17.34 -53.44 -28.96
N THR A 174 18.50 -53.07 -28.42
CA THR A 174 18.64 -51.96 -27.48
C THR A 174 19.20 -50.72 -28.20
N SER A 175 18.51 -49.59 -28.06
CA SER A 175 19.05 -48.28 -28.41
C SER A 175 19.92 -47.77 -27.26
N LEU A 176 20.81 -46.79 -27.51
CA LEU A 176 21.63 -46.17 -26.46
C LEU A 176 21.02 -44.83 -26.02
N LEU A 177 20.65 -44.73 -24.74
CA LEU A 177 20.17 -43.50 -24.12
C LEU A 177 21.33 -42.70 -23.50
N ALA A 178 21.37 -41.41 -23.80
CA ALA A 178 22.20 -40.41 -23.16
C ALA A 178 21.32 -39.30 -22.55
N VAL A 179 21.54 -38.98 -21.28
CA VAL A 179 20.76 -37.97 -20.55
C VAL A 179 21.70 -36.96 -19.93
N THR A 180 21.47 -35.68 -20.21
CA THR A 180 22.18 -34.54 -19.61
C THR A 180 21.18 -33.62 -18.93
N THR A 181 21.60 -32.95 -17.85
CA THR A 181 20.78 -31.97 -17.15
C THR A 181 21.54 -30.66 -16.97
N ASP A 182 20.78 -29.59 -16.88
CA ASP A 182 21.25 -28.24 -16.58
C ASP A 182 20.40 -27.67 -15.43
N PRO A 183 20.93 -27.56 -14.19
CA PRO A 183 22.30 -27.91 -13.78
C PRO A 183 22.59 -29.42 -13.79
N SER A 184 23.87 -29.79 -13.86
CA SER A 184 24.35 -31.20 -13.89
C SER A 184 24.21 -31.90 -12.53
N ASN A 185 24.45 -33.22 -12.48
CA ASN A 185 24.43 -34.05 -11.24
C ASN A 185 23.03 -34.37 -10.67
N ALA A 186 21.99 -34.24 -11.49
CA ALA A 186 20.62 -34.61 -11.13
C ALA A 186 20.45 -36.14 -11.08
N GLN A 187 19.68 -36.65 -10.12
CA GLN A 187 19.24 -38.03 -10.02
C GLN A 187 18.24 -38.35 -11.14
N ILE A 188 18.55 -39.36 -11.97
CA ILE A 188 17.74 -39.74 -13.14
C ILE A 188 16.98 -41.04 -12.88
N TYR A 189 15.70 -41.00 -13.24
CA TYR A 189 14.76 -42.10 -13.23
C TYR A 189 14.34 -42.40 -14.67
N LEU A 190 14.39 -43.68 -15.06
CA LEU A 190 13.82 -44.19 -16.31
C LEU A 190 12.68 -45.16 -15.94
N ASP A 191 11.47 -44.87 -16.41
CA ASP A 191 10.25 -45.64 -16.10
C ASP A 191 10.10 -45.89 -14.58
N ARG A 192 10.29 -44.82 -13.80
CA ARG A 192 10.23 -44.79 -12.32
C ARG A 192 11.35 -45.55 -11.61
N LYS A 193 12.30 -46.16 -12.34
CA LYS A 193 13.47 -46.84 -11.78
C LYS A 193 14.70 -45.92 -11.83
N VAL A 194 15.38 -45.79 -10.71
CA VAL A 194 16.65 -45.05 -10.63
C VAL A 194 17.70 -45.69 -11.54
N ILE A 195 18.32 -44.88 -12.42
CA ILE A 195 19.39 -45.32 -13.33
C ILE A 195 20.75 -44.67 -13.06
N GLY A 196 20.82 -43.64 -12.21
CA GLY A 196 22.07 -42.97 -11.82
C GLY A 196 21.93 -41.45 -11.80
N LYS A 197 23.05 -40.73 -11.65
CA LYS A 197 23.10 -39.27 -11.74
C LYS A 197 23.55 -38.81 -13.13
N SER A 198 23.10 -37.65 -13.58
CA SER A 198 23.52 -37.06 -14.86
C SER A 198 24.96 -36.53 -14.80
N PRO A 199 25.72 -36.56 -15.91
CA PRO A 199 25.34 -37.09 -17.22
C PRO A 199 25.37 -38.63 -17.28
N ILE A 200 24.40 -39.21 -18.00
CA ILE A 200 24.35 -40.65 -18.31
C ILE A 200 24.70 -40.83 -19.78
N HIS A 201 25.59 -41.77 -20.08
CA HIS A 201 26.01 -42.09 -21.45
C HIS A 201 25.83 -43.59 -21.74
N GLY A 202 25.32 -43.91 -22.93
CA GLY A 202 25.35 -45.27 -23.46
C GLY A 202 24.48 -46.28 -22.72
N ARG A 203 23.38 -45.86 -22.07
CA ARG A 203 22.49 -46.77 -21.34
C ARG A 203 21.59 -47.52 -22.32
N GLU A 204 21.66 -48.84 -22.34
CA GLU A 204 20.76 -49.67 -23.16
C GLU A 204 19.30 -49.47 -22.76
N ILE A 205 18.44 -49.27 -23.75
CA ILE A 205 16.99 -49.09 -23.60
C ILE A 205 16.26 -49.84 -24.71
N ILE A 206 15.17 -50.51 -24.37
CA ILE A 206 14.40 -51.31 -25.32
C ILE A 206 13.50 -50.42 -26.19
N PRO A 207 12.97 -50.91 -27.32
CA PRO A 207 12.03 -50.14 -28.13
C PRO A 207 10.69 -50.04 -27.42
N GLY A 208 10.11 -48.84 -27.41
CA GLY A 208 8.81 -48.56 -26.80
C GLY A 208 8.72 -47.16 -26.21
N ASN A 209 7.59 -46.88 -25.55
CA ASN A 209 7.33 -45.66 -24.81
C ASN A 209 8.06 -45.67 -23.47
N HIS A 210 8.85 -44.63 -23.23
CA HIS A 210 9.63 -44.44 -22.03
C HIS A 210 9.42 -43.06 -21.43
N THR A 211 9.58 -42.95 -20.11
CA THR A 211 9.55 -41.67 -19.41
C THR A 211 10.83 -41.49 -18.59
N VAL A 212 11.50 -40.36 -18.79
CA VAL A 212 12.70 -39.97 -18.02
C VAL A 212 12.33 -38.80 -17.12
N ARG A 213 12.63 -38.96 -15.83
CA ARG A 213 12.47 -37.92 -14.79
C ARG A 213 13.82 -37.60 -14.19
N ALA A 214 14.14 -36.32 -14.07
CA ALA A 214 15.31 -35.82 -13.38
C ALA A 214 14.91 -35.10 -12.09
N GLU A 215 15.60 -35.39 -11.01
CA GLU A 215 15.45 -34.74 -9.71
C GLU A 215 16.80 -34.22 -9.24
N LEU A 216 16.86 -32.96 -8.85
CA LEU A 216 18.04 -32.39 -8.23
C LEU A 216 17.57 -31.64 -6.99
N GLU A 217 18.30 -31.80 -5.89
CA GLU A 217 18.01 -31.10 -4.65
C GLU A 217 17.93 -29.59 -4.91
N GLY A 218 16.81 -28.99 -4.54
CA GLY A 218 16.53 -27.57 -4.75
C GLY A 218 15.96 -27.17 -6.12
N TYR A 219 15.63 -28.14 -6.98
CA TYR A 219 14.97 -27.88 -8.27
C TYR A 219 13.72 -28.74 -8.42
N PRO A 220 12.66 -28.23 -9.07
CA PRO A 220 11.49 -29.06 -9.36
C PRO A 220 11.87 -30.19 -10.32
N ALA A 221 11.27 -31.36 -10.10
CA ALA A 221 11.48 -32.52 -10.95
C ALA A 221 11.05 -32.20 -12.40
N SER A 222 11.92 -32.54 -13.35
CA SER A 222 11.64 -32.40 -14.79
C SER A 222 11.34 -33.78 -15.36
N GLU A 223 10.23 -33.93 -16.08
CA GLU A 223 9.79 -35.21 -16.64
C GLU A 223 9.51 -35.08 -18.13
N GLN A 224 10.01 -36.04 -18.92
CA GLN A 224 9.84 -36.08 -20.37
C GLN A 224 9.54 -37.51 -20.83
N SER A 225 8.46 -37.66 -21.61
CA SER A 225 8.13 -38.92 -22.28
C SER A 225 8.62 -38.91 -23.73
N PHE A 226 9.07 -40.06 -24.22
CA PHE A 226 9.56 -40.25 -25.58
C PHE A 226 9.32 -41.70 -26.03
N THR A 227 9.27 -41.91 -27.34
CA THR A 227 9.08 -43.23 -27.95
C THR A 227 10.35 -43.62 -28.69
N ILE A 228 10.80 -44.86 -28.48
CA ILE A 228 11.97 -45.44 -29.14
C ILE A 228 11.52 -46.48 -30.13
N THR A 229 11.99 -46.36 -31.36
CA THR A 229 11.76 -47.34 -32.42
C THR A 229 12.97 -48.26 -32.57
N ASP A 230 12.78 -49.39 -33.26
CA ASP A 230 13.85 -50.35 -33.55
C ASP A 230 14.94 -49.81 -34.51
N ARG A 231 14.79 -48.58 -35.00
CA ARG A 231 15.73 -47.89 -35.89
C ARG A 231 16.65 -46.90 -35.17
N ASP A 232 16.36 -46.57 -33.91
CA ASP A 232 17.11 -45.54 -33.20
C ASP A 232 18.43 -46.12 -32.67
N SER A 233 19.58 -45.58 -33.13
CA SER A 233 20.89 -45.99 -32.64
C SER A 233 21.31 -45.24 -31.36
N SER A 234 20.83 -44.01 -31.16
CA SER A 234 21.14 -43.19 -29.98
C SER A 234 20.08 -42.11 -29.72
N ILE A 235 19.68 -41.94 -28.46
CA ILE A 235 18.74 -40.90 -28.00
C ILE A 235 19.46 -39.95 -27.04
N HIS A 236 19.45 -38.66 -27.33
CA HIS A 236 20.00 -37.62 -26.46
C HIS A 236 18.87 -36.77 -25.85
N LEU A 237 18.74 -36.82 -24.52
CA LEU A 237 17.80 -35.98 -23.78
C LEU A 237 18.57 -34.90 -23.02
N LYS A 238 18.13 -33.66 -23.18
CA LYS A 238 18.58 -32.52 -22.39
C LYS A 238 17.41 -32.01 -21.56
N LEU A 239 17.46 -32.24 -20.26
CA LEU A 239 16.46 -31.74 -19.33
C LEU A 239 16.95 -30.42 -18.74
N GLN A 240 16.08 -29.40 -18.79
CA GLN A 240 16.33 -28.12 -18.14
C GLN A 240 15.56 -28.08 -16.83
N ALA A 241 16.28 -27.91 -15.73
CA ALA A 241 15.64 -27.57 -14.48
C ALA A 241 15.30 -26.08 -14.52
N ARG A 242 14.02 -25.73 -14.39
CA ARG A 242 13.58 -24.35 -14.28
C ARG A 242 13.29 -24.05 -12.82
N ILE A 243 13.75 -22.90 -12.32
CA ILE A 243 13.31 -22.40 -11.02
C ILE A 243 11.80 -22.14 -11.13
N VAL A 244 10.99 -22.94 -10.43
CA VAL A 244 9.57 -22.65 -10.21
C VAL A 244 9.49 -22.00 -8.85
N ASP A 245 8.89 -20.81 -8.81
CA ASP A 245 8.62 -20.03 -7.60
C ASP A 245 7.60 -20.77 -6.71
N GLN A 246 8.11 -21.75 -5.95
CA GLN A 246 7.37 -22.47 -4.89
C GLN A 246 8.03 -22.23 -3.54
N GLY A 247 8.15 -20.97 -3.13
CA GLY A 247 8.22 -20.59 -1.71
C GLY A 247 9.41 -21.05 -0.87
N GLU A 248 10.33 -21.89 -1.37
CA GLU A 248 11.58 -22.20 -0.69
C GLU A 248 12.62 -21.15 -1.10
N THR A 249 12.78 -20.16 -0.23
CA THR A 249 13.71 -19.06 -0.44
C THR A 249 15.14 -19.53 -0.17
N TYR A 250 15.92 -19.74 -1.24
CA TYR A 250 17.35 -19.94 -1.10
C TYR A 250 17.98 -18.65 -0.57
N LYS A 251 18.70 -18.75 0.56
CA LYS A 251 19.36 -17.59 1.18
C LYS A 251 20.84 -17.54 0.84
N GLY A 252 21.38 -16.32 0.73
CA GLY A 252 22.80 -16.03 0.81
C GLY A 252 23.10 -15.18 2.05
N ILE A 253 24.37 -14.87 2.29
CA ILE A 253 24.81 -14.03 3.42
C ILE A 253 25.33 -12.69 2.89
N LEU A 254 24.81 -11.57 3.38
CA LEU A 254 25.46 -10.27 3.23
C LEU A 254 26.31 -10.00 4.48
N ALA A 255 27.62 -9.87 4.31
CA ALA A 255 28.56 -9.42 5.32
C ALA A 255 28.82 -7.91 5.14
N LEU A 256 28.15 -7.09 5.96
CA LEU A 256 28.15 -5.63 5.84
C LEU A 256 29.04 -4.99 6.92
N THR A 257 30.02 -4.18 6.50
CA THR A 257 30.78 -3.31 7.40
C THR A 257 30.33 -1.87 7.25
N THR A 258 30.21 -1.13 8.36
CA THR A 258 29.71 0.26 8.33
C THR A 258 30.69 1.20 9.02
N ASN A 259 30.82 2.41 8.49
CA ASN A 259 31.48 3.52 9.15
C ASN A 259 30.51 4.71 9.23
N PRO A 260 30.08 5.15 10.42
CA PRO A 260 30.48 4.66 11.76
C PRO A 260 29.95 3.24 12.09
N ALA A 261 30.46 2.66 13.19
CA ALA A 261 29.85 1.48 13.83
C ALA A 261 28.46 1.81 14.39
N GLU A 262 27.73 0.82 14.90
CA GLU A 262 26.46 1.02 15.64
C GLU A 262 25.42 1.75 14.79
N VAL A 263 25.06 1.11 13.69
CA VAL A 263 24.01 1.55 12.78
C VAL A 263 22.84 0.58 12.84
N ASN A 264 21.66 1.07 12.47
CA ASN A 264 20.48 0.27 12.23
C ASN A 264 20.46 -0.13 10.75
N ILE A 265 20.32 -1.43 10.48
CA ILE A 265 20.22 -1.98 9.12
C ILE A 265 18.82 -2.52 8.92
N PHE A 266 18.19 -2.19 7.79
CA PHE A 266 16.86 -2.65 7.41
C PHE A 266 16.94 -3.30 6.02
N SER A 267 16.41 -4.52 5.91
CA SER A 267 16.10 -5.10 4.59
C SER A 267 14.71 -4.63 4.15
N ILE A 268 14.60 -4.11 2.93
CA ILE A 268 13.33 -3.70 2.31
C ILE A 268 12.91 -4.79 1.32
N VAL A 269 12.73 -6.02 1.81
CA VAL A 269 12.19 -7.12 1.02
C VAL A 269 10.87 -7.57 1.64
N LYS A 270 9.80 -7.60 0.83
CA LYS A 270 8.46 -8.10 1.21
C LYS A 270 7.91 -7.55 2.54
N HIS A 271 8.19 -6.29 2.87
CA HIS A 271 7.70 -5.61 4.08
C HIS A 271 8.10 -6.23 5.44
N GLN A 272 9.15 -7.07 5.51
CA GLN A 272 9.67 -7.56 6.79
C GLN A 272 10.96 -6.84 7.18
N PRO A 273 10.92 -5.88 8.12
CA PRO A 273 12.13 -5.25 8.62
C PRO A 273 12.92 -6.26 9.48
N ILE A 274 14.09 -6.66 8.99
CA ILE A 274 15.09 -7.33 9.82
C ILE A 274 15.86 -6.23 10.56
N PHE A 275 15.68 -6.12 11.87
CA PHE A 275 16.44 -5.20 12.71
C PHE A 275 17.73 -5.88 13.16
N LEU A 276 18.86 -5.31 12.78
CA LEU A 276 20.17 -5.71 13.29
C LEU A 276 20.93 -4.45 13.72
N GLU A 277 21.30 -4.41 15.00
CA GLU A 277 22.25 -3.45 15.53
C GLU A 277 23.67 -4.00 15.31
N SER A 278 24.47 -3.35 14.48
CA SER A 278 25.87 -3.74 14.31
C SER A 278 26.73 -3.14 15.44
N LYS A 279 27.20 -3.97 16.38
CA LYS A 279 27.92 -3.48 17.58
C LYS A 279 29.36 -3.02 17.35
N THR A 280 30.00 -3.26 16.20
CA THR A 280 31.41 -2.86 15.99
C THR A 280 31.70 -2.45 14.53
N SER A 281 32.72 -1.61 14.30
CA SER A 281 33.14 -1.20 12.93
C SER A 281 34.02 -2.25 12.23
N GLU A 282 34.59 -3.19 13.00
CA GLU A 282 35.62 -4.13 12.53
C GLU A 282 35.05 -5.49 12.12
N ALA A 283 33.98 -5.96 12.77
CA ALA A 283 33.32 -7.22 12.43
C ALA A 283 32.11 -6.95 11.52
N PRO A 284 31.98 -7.63 10.36
CA PRO A 284 30.83 -7.44 9.49
C PRO A 284 29.55 -7.96 10.16
N ALA A 285 28.47 -7.19 10.07
CA ALA A 285 27.13 -7.67 10.36
C ALA A 285 26.73 -8.70 9.29
N LEU A 286 26.34 -9.91 9.71
CA LEU A 286 25.94 -11.00 8.82
C LEU A 286 24.41 -11.05 8.68
N LEU A 287 23.90 -10.82 7.48
CA LEU A 287 22.47 -10.86 7.16
C LEU A 287 22.16 -12.02 6.22
N ALA A 288 21.30 -12.95 6.65
CA ALA A 288 20.79 -14.01 5.77
C ALA A 288 19.60 -13.47 4.95
N LEU A 289 19.81 -13.26 3.65
CA LEU A 289 18.87 -12.61 2.74
C LEU A 289 18.44 -13.57 1.62
N GLU A 290 17.23 -13.39 1.08
CA GLU A 290 16.76 -14.16 -0.09
C GLU A 290 17.70 -13.91 -1.28
N ALA A 291 18.01 -14.94 -2.06
CA ALA A 291 18.82 -14.79 -3.26
C ALA A 291 18.14 -13.88 -4.30
N GLY A 292 18.93 -13.06 -4.99
CA GLY A 292 18.52 -12.03 -5.93
C GLY A 292 18.74 -10.61 -5.39
N LEU A 293 18.11 -9.63 -6.05
CA LEU A 293 18.25 -8.22 -5.70
C LEU A 293 17.53 -7.89 -4.39
N ASN A 294 18.30 -7.42 -3.40
CA ASN A 294 17.82 -6.94 -2.12
C ASN A 294 18.15 -5.45 -1.96
N VAL A 295 17.25 -4.69 -1.32
CA VAL A 295 17.52 -3.29 -0.97
C VAL A 295 17.77 -3.21 0.53
N ILE A 296 18.93 -2.68 0.90
CA ILE A 296 19.35 -2.50 2.29
C ILE A 296 19.38 -1.02 2.60
N ARG A 297 18.70 -0.61 3.66
CA ARG A 297 18.77 0.73 4.22
C ARG A 297 19.59 0.72 5.50
N VAL A 298 20.51 1.66 5.62
CA VAL A 298 21.37 1.84 6.79
C VAL A 298 21.09 3.21 7.39
N THR A 299 20.78 3.27 8.68
CA THR A 299 20.48 4.52 9.39
C THR A 299 21.25 4.62 10.71
N LYS A 300 21.54 5.85 11.14
CA LYS A 300 22.10 6.16 12.46
C LYS A 300 21.72 7.59 12.82
N GLU A 301 21.42 7.84 14.09
CA GLU A 301 21.13 9.19 14.57
C GLU A 301 22.30 10.15 14.30
N GLY A 302 22.01 11.33 13.76
CA GLY A 302 23.01 12.31 13.36
C GLY A 302 23.74 12.01 12.05
N TYR A 303 23.29 11.01 11.27
CA TYR A 303 23.85 10.67 9.97
C TYR A 303 22.76 10.59 8.90
N ARG A 304 23.11 10.95 7.66
CA ARG A 304 22.23 10.81 6.51
C ARG A 304 22.04 9.33 6.20
N GLN A 305 20.79 8.88 6.17
CA GLN A 305 20.46 7.49 5.82
C GLN A 305 20.93 7.16 4.39
N GLN A 306 21.31 5.90 4.18
CA GLN A 306 21.76 5.42 2.89
C GLN A 306 21.04 4.13 2.50
N GLU A 307 20.69 4.01 1.22
CA GLU A 307 20.12 2.79 0.64
C GLU A 307 21.09 2.21 -0.40
N LEU A 308 21.20 0.89 -0.43
CA LEU A 308 22.01 0.16 -1.41
C LEU A 308 21.24 -1.05 -1.95
N THR A 309 21.37 -1.30 -3.24
CA THR A 309 20.87 -2.53 -3.87
C THR A 309 22.02 -3.54 -3.98
N VAL A 310 21.81 -4.74 -3.48
CA VAL A 310 22.79 -5.84 -3.50
C VAL A 310 22.19 -7.06 -4.17
N ASP A 311 22.97 -7.73 -5.02
CA ASP A 311 22.57 -9.01 -5.62
C ASP A 311 23.14 -10.16 -4.79
N ILE A 312 22.26 -10.93 -4.16
CA ILE A 312 22.62 -12.00 -3.23
C ILE A 312 22.58 -13.33 -3.97
N GLU A 313 23.71 -14.01 -4.06
CA GLU A 313 23.76 -15.36 -4.62
C GLU A 313 23.48 -16.42 -3.55
N ALA A 314 22.66 -17.43 -3.88
CA ALA A 314 22.32 -18.53 -2.98
C ALA A 314 23.57 -19.27 -2.46
N GLY A 315 23.65 -19.48 -1.15
CA GLY A 315 24.76 -20.20 -0.50
C GLY A 315 26.11 -19.46 -0.50
N LYS A 316 26.20 -18.24 -1.04
CA LYS A 316 27.42 -17.43 -1.05
C LYS A 316 27.34 -16.28 -0.05
N THR A 317 28.52 -15.75 0.31
CA THR A 317 28.65 -14.55 1.12
C THR A 317 29.07 -13.37 0.24
N LEU A 318 28.27 -12.32 0.21
CA LEU A 318 28.61 -11.03 -0.40
C LEU A 318 29.19 -10.11 0.68
N TYR A 319 30.38 -9.55 0.42
CA TYR A 319 30.98 -8.55 1.31
C TYR A 319 30.71 -7.15 0.78
N ASN A 320 30.24 -6.25 1.64
CA ASN A 320 30.02 -4.86 1.26
C ASN A 320 30.40 -3.91 2.40
N ARG A 321 30.71 -2.65 2.06
CA ARG A 321 31.07 -1.60 3.00
C ARG A 321 30.25 -0.35 2.74
N VAL A 322 29.65 0.19 3.79
CA VAL A 322 28.83 1.40 3.76
C VAL A 322 29.48 2.46 4.65
N SER A 323 29.51 3.71 4.20
CA SER A 323 29.97 4.84 5.01
C SER A 323 28.90 5.91 5.04
N LEU A 324 28.31 6.16 6.20
CA LEU A 324 27.28 7.17 6.35
C LEU A 324 27.92 8.56 6.45
N THR A 325 27.24 9.56 5.89
CA THR A 325 27.67 10.96 5.99
C THR A 325 27.09 11.58 7.25
N PRO A 326 27.91 12.14 8.18
CA PRO A 326 27.39 12.84 9.34
C PRO A 326 26.61 14.08 8.91
N MET A 327 25.53 14.39 9.63
CA MET A 327 24.73 15.59 9.46
C MET A 327 25.12 16.61 10.53
N ASN A 328 25.10 17.90 10.18
CA ASN A 328 25.16 18.96 11.18
C ASN A 328 23.74 19.41 11.47
N LEU A 329 23.27 19.13 12.68
CA LEU A 329 21.90 19.37 13.09
C LEU A 329 21.89 20.51 14.10
N LEU A 330 21.07 21.52 13.85
CA LEU A 330 20.85 22.66 14.73
C LEU A 330 19.47 22.58 15.37
N SER A 331 19.41 22.66 16.69
CA SER A 331 18.17 22.83 17.45
C SER A 331 18.15 24.20 18.12
N ILE A 332 17.09 24.97 17.93
CA ILE A 332 16.96 26.33 18.45
C ILE A 332 15.74 26.42 19.35
N THR A 333 15.95 26.91 20.57
CA THR A 333 14.87 27.22 21.52
C THR A 333 15.00 28.66 21.99
N THR A 334 13.87 29.27 22.37
CA THR A 334 13.90 30.63 22.93
C THR A 334 13.08 30.72 24.20
N GLU A 335 13.46 31.68 25.04
CA GLU A 335 12.69 32.10 26.20
C GLU A 335 12.50 33.62 26.17
N PRO A 336 11.26 34.14 26.14
CA PRO A 336 10.01 33.40 25.96
C PRO A 336 9.93 32.67 24.59
N SER A 337 9.13 31.60 24.53
CA SER A 337 9.03 30.68 23.37
C SER A 337 8.38 31.31 22.12
N ASN A 338 8.26 30.60 21.00
CA ASN A 338 7.55 31.08 19.80
C ASN A 338 8.11 32.41 19.23
N ALA A 339 9.43 32.61 19.30
CA ALA A 339 10.11 33.72 18.65
C ALA A 339 10.38 33.37 17.18
N ARG A 340 10.26 34.35 16.28
CA ARG A 340 10.65 34.23 14.86
C ARG A 340 12.16 34.04 14.78
N ILE A 341 12.61 32.97 14.14
CA ILE A 341 14.03 32.62 14.00
C ILE A 341 14.50 32.88 12.58
N TYR A 342 15.65 33.53 12.48
CA TYR A 342 16.37 33.74 11.24
C TYR A 342 17.75 33.08 11.34
N LEU A 343 18.18 32.40 10.28
CA LEU A 343 19.52 31.84 10.14
C LEU A 343 20.20 32.53 8.95
N ASP A 344 21.34 33.14 9.21
CA ASP A 344 22.12 33.92 8.22
C ASP A 344 21.32 35.00 7.49
N GLY A 345 20.30 35.55 8.17
CA GLY A 345 19.42 36.58 7.65
C GLY A 345 18.14 36.06 7.00
N GLU A 346 18.05 34.77 6.69
CA GLU A 346 16.84 34.15 6.13
C GLU A 346 15.87 33.73 7.24
N TYR A 347 14.59 34.06 7.08
CA TYR A 347 13.55 33.62 7.99
C TYR A 347 13.32 32.11 7.84
N LEU A 348 13.41 31.38 8.94
CA LEU A 348 13.16 29.94 8.97
C LEU A 348 11.73 29.64 9.42
N ASN A 349 11.48 29.77 10.73
CA ASN A 349 10.22 29.48 11.38
C ASN A 349 10.25 30.06 12.79
N ASN A 350 9.17 29.88 13.55
CA ASN A 350 9.18 30.19 14.97
C ASN A 350 9.82 29.08 15.81
N SER A 351 10.41 29.44 16.95
CA SER A 351 10.94 28.49 17.93
C SER A 351 9.81 27.70 18.64
N PRO A 352 10.04 26.44 19.05
CA PRO A 352 11.28 25.68 18.89
C PRO A 352 11.46 25.12 17.48
N ILE A 353 12.71 25.11 17.00
CA ILE A 353 13.12 24.41 15.78
C ILE A 353 13.92 23.18 16.22
N HIS A 354 13.44 22.00 15.83
CA HIS A 354 14.08 20.72 16.12
C HIS A 354 14.78 20.18 14.88
N CYS A 355 16.05 19.80 15.01
CA CYS A 355 16.80 19.02 14.01
C CYS A 355 16.86 19.66 12.60
N LEU A 356 17.24 20.93 12.51
CA LEU A 356 17.51 21.58 11.22
C LEU A 356 18.88 21.14 10.68
N GLU A 357 18.96 20.56 9.48
CA GLU A 357 20.24 20.28 8.83
C GLU A 357 20.83 21.59 8.29
N VAL A 358 22.07 21.90 8.69
CA VAL A 358 22.79 23.12 8.30
C VAL A 358 24.21 22.74 7.83
N GLU A 359 24.85 23.60 7.05
CA GLU A 359 26.26 23.43 6.72
C GLU A 359 27.14 23.49 7.98
N ALA A 360 28.32 22.86 7.92
CA ALA A 360 29.28 22.97 9.02
C ALA A 360 29.95 24.34 8.98
N GLY A 361 30.09 24.96 10.15
CA GLY A 361 30.79 26.24 10.27
C GLY A 361 30.05 27.27 11.11
N ALA A 362 30.52 28.51 11.04
CA ALA A 362 29.95 29.61 11.80
C ALA A 362 28.69 30.14 11.10
N HIS A 363 27.56 30.08 11.80
CA HIS A 363 26.28 30.62 11.39
C HIS A 363 25.83 31.71 12.36
N THR A 364 24.96 32.59 11.88
CA THR A 364 24.34 33.65 12.69
C THR A 364 22.87 33.34 12.88
N VAL A 365 22.44 33.22 14.13
CA VAL A 365 21.03 33.02 14.48
C VAL A 365 20.50 34.29 15.12
N ARG A 366 19.42 34.84 14.55
CA ARG A 366 18.70 36.00 15.09
C ARG A 366 17.30 35.57 15.52
N ALA A 367 16.92 35.92 16.73
CA ALA A 367 15.59 35.66 17.28
C ALA A 367 14.85 36.97 17.52
N GLU A 368 13.59 37.02 17.08
CA GLU A 368 12.71 38.17 17.23
C GLU A 368 11.37 37.76 17.84
N ARG A 369 10.90 38.52 18.82
CA ARG A 369 9.55 38.34 19.35
C ARG A 369 8.98 39.70 19.70
N ASP A 370 7.71 39.91 19.38
CA ASP A 370 7.03 41.17 19.67
C ASP A 370 7.02 41.41 21.20
N GLY A 371 7.35 42.64 21.58
CA GLY A 371 7.55 43.03 22.98
C GLY A 371 8.87 42.58 23.63
N CYS A 372 9.80 42.02 22.84
CA CYS A 372 11.15 41.68 23.29
C CYS A 372 12.21 42.41 22.45
N VAL A 373 13.39 42.60 23.03
CA VAL A 373 14.57 43.06 22.28
C VAL A 373 15.06 41.89 21.41
N SER A 374 15.30 42.15 20.12
CA SER A 374 15.86 41.14 19.21
C SER A 374 17.28 40.77 19.64
N GLU A 375 17.58 39.48 19.69
CA GLU A 375 18.92 38.98 20.04
C GLU A 375 19.53 38.25 18.85
N GLN A 376 20.84 38.39 18.69
CA GLN A 376 21.61 37.74 17.63
C GLN A 376 22.83 37.05 18.22
N SER A 377 23.00 35.78 17.86
CA SER A 377 24.05 34.90 18.36
C SER A 377 24.78 34.26 17.18
N SER A 378 26.12 34.20 17.25
CA SER A 378 26.89 33.36 16.34
C SER A 378 27.06 31.96 16.96
N VAL A 379 26.83 30.93 16.16
CA VAL A 379 26.96 29.52 16.56
C VAL A 379 27.85 28.81 15.54
N ASN A 380 28.86 28.08 16.03
CA ASN A 380 29.66 27.22 15.17
C ASN A 380 29.07 25.82 15.18
N ILE A 381 28.47 25.41 14.06
CA ILE A 381 27.76 24.14 13.94
C ILE A 381 28.76 23.05 13.57
N MET A 382 28.89 22.07 14.46
CA MET A 382 29.66 20.85 14.24
C MET A 382 28.87 19.67 14.77
N GLY A 383 28.37 18.79 13.89
CA GLY A 383 27.48 17.71 14.29
C GLY A 383 26.19 18.23 14.91
N SER A 384 25.72 17.60 16.00
CA SER A 384 24.49 18.02 16.70
C SER A 384 24.78 19.19 17.66
N THR A 385 24.19 20.34 17.37
CA THR A 385 24.37 21.60 18.11
C THR A 385 23.02 22.13 18.61
N SER A 386 22.97 22.52 19.87
CA SER A 386 21.78 23.12 20.49
C SER A 386 22.06 24.56 20.89
N LEU A 387 21.18 25.47 20.47
CA LEU A 387 21.23 26.89 20.82
C LEU A 387 19.97 27.28 21.57
N HIS A 388 20.16 27.89 22.74
CA HIS A 388 19.09 28.50 23.51
C HIS A 388 19.29 30.02 23.56
N ILE A 389 18.26 30.78 23.18
CA ILE A 389 18.31 32.25 23.14
C ILE A 389 17.32 32.82 24.15
N ASN A 390 17.82 33.60 25.11
CA ASN A 390 17.00 34.26 26.11
C ASN A 390 16.76 35.72 25.69
N LEU A 391 15.53 36.04 25.32
CA LEU A 391 15.10 37.35 24.83
C LEU A 391 14.70 38.24 26.00
N LYS A 392 15.29 39.44 26.09
CA LYS A 392 14.94 40.41 27.11
C LYS A 392 13.61 41.07 26.77
N GLN A 393 12.62 40.89 27.64
CA GLN A 393 11.33 41.57 27.51
C GLN A 393 11.50 43.08 27.68
N ILE A 394 10.87 43.84 26.78
CA ILE A 394 10.72 45.28 26.92
C ILE A 394 9.64 45.50 27.96
N LYS A 395 9.87 46.43 28.88
CA LYS A 395 8.91 46.75 29.95
C LYS A 395 8.38 48.17 29.83
N GLY A 396 7.15 48.37 30.28
CA GLY A 396 6.54 49.67 30.56
C GLY A 396 6.14 49.77 32.03
N ILE A 397 5.51 50.90 32.39
CA ILE A 397 5.14 51.19 33.78
C ILE A 397 3.62 51.27 33.90
N LEU A 398 3.06 50.55 34.88
CA LEU A 398 1.70 50.75 35.35
C LEU A 398 1.73 51.47 36.69
N GLU A 399 1.01 52.59 36.79
CA GLU A 399 0.65 53.24 38.03
C GLU A 399 -0.81 52.93 38.34
N LEU A 400 -1.04 52.18 39.42
CA LEU A 400 -2.37 51.80 39.90
C LEU A 400 -2.67 52.52 41.21
N ASP A 401 -3.77 53.27 41.24
CA ASP A 401 -4.29 53.93 42.44
C ASP A 401 -5.64 53.33 42.85
N THR A 402 -5.77 52.83 44.08
CA THR A 402 -7.02 52.28 44.60
C THR A 402 -7.49 53.00 45.86
N ARG A 403 -8.78 53.31 45.89
CA ARG A 403 -9.47 53.92 47.04
C ARG A 403 -10.67 53.06 47.46
N PRO A 404 -10.72 52.55 48.71
CA PRO A 404 -9.67 52.63 49.70
C PRO A 404 -8.50 51.68 49.34
N PRO A 405 -7.27 51.92 49.86
CA PRO A 405 -6.13 51.03 49.61
C PRO A 405 -6.25 49.68 50.30
N LYS A 406 -6.96 49.61 51.42
CA LYS A 406 -7.11 48.40 52.23
C LYS A 406 -8.26 47.56 51.72
N ASN A 407 -8.12 46.25 51.91
CA ASN A 407 -9.09 45.22 51.52
C ASN A 407 -9.35 45.11 50.01
N VAL A 408 -8.40 45.57 49.20
CA VAL A 408 -8.37 45.32 47.76
C VAL A 408 -7.32 44.25 47.48
N THR A 409 -7.70 43.17 46.80
CA THR A 409 -6.77 42.22 46.21
C THR A 409 -6.66 42.52 44.72
N ALA A 410 -5.44 42.49 44.18
CA ALA A 410 -5.18 42.75 42.77
C ALA A 410 -4.53 41.53 42.11
N GLN A 411 -4.93 41.26 40.87
CA GLN A 411 -4.28 40.31 39.99
C GLN A 411 -4.01 40.97 38.64
N ILE A 412 -2.83 40.76 38.08
CA ILE A 412 -2.54 41.07 36.67
C ILE A 412 -2.22 39.77 35.97
N ASP A 413 -2.89 39.50 34.85
CA ASP A 413 -2.74 38.28 34.05
C ASP A 413 -2.83 37.00 34.92
N ASN A 414 -3.81 36.98 35.83
CA ASN A 414 -4.03 35.92 36.82
C ASN A 414 -2.92 35.74 37.88
N GLN A 415 -1.98 36.68 38.00
CA GLN A 415 -0.95 36.67 39.04
C GLN A 415 -1.26 37.70 40.13
N ASN A 416 -1.28 37.24 41.39
CA ASN A 416 -1.54 38.09 42.55
C ASN A 416 -0.46 39.18 42.70
N ILE A 417 -0.90 40.40 42.96
CA ILE A 417 -0.04 41.54 43.26
C ILE A 417 -0.32 42.03 44.67
N LEU A 418 0.74 42.29 45.41
CA LEU A 418 0.66 42.95 46.69
C LEU A 418 0.53 44.46 46.49
N LEU A 419 -0.64 45.01 46.83
CA LEU A 419 -0.83 46.45 46.89
C LEU A 419 -0.16 46.98 48.17
N GLN A 420 0.89 47.78 48.02
CA GLN A 420 1.70 48.26 49.14
C GLN A 420 1.15 49.57 49.74
N ALA A 421 0.38 50.33 48.98
CA ALA A 421 -0.24 51.60 49.37
C ALA A 421 -1.45 51.89 48.45
N SER A 422 -2.07 53.06 48.59
CA SER A 422 -3.11 53.52 47.63
C SER A 422 -2.56 53.57 46.22
N LYS A 423 -1.33 54.06 46.06
CA LYS A 423 -0.62 54.08 44.78
C LYS A 423 0.46 52.99 44.74
N THR A 424 0.36 52.11 43.74
CA THR A 424 1.30 51.02 43.46
C THR A 424 1.88 51.20 42.06
N ILE A 425 3.20 51.14 41.91
CA ILE A 425 3.89 51.23 40.62
C ILE A 425 4.45 49.85 40.29
N LEU A 426 4.16 49.37 39.08
CA LEU A 426 4.55 48.05 38.60
C LEU A 426 5.26 48.17 37.26
N GLU A 427 6.35 47.42 37.10
CA GLU A 427 6.96 47.21 35.78
C GLU A 427 6.35 45.97 35.15
N LEU A 428 5.74 46.13 33.99
CA LEU A 428 5.09 45.04 33.25
C LEU A 428 5.73 44.91 31.87
N PRO A 429 5.79 43.70 31.29
CA PRO A 429 6.11 43.54 29.88
C PRO A 429 5.24 44.45 29.00
N VAL A 430 5.70 44.86 27.83
CA VAL A 430 4.85 45.58 26.89
C VAL A 430 3.85 44.62 26.24
N GLY A 431 2.64 45.09 26.00
CA GLY A 431 1.56 44.28 25.44
C GLY A 431 0.22 44.49 26.13
N ASN A 432 -0.71 43.59 25.89
CA ASN A 432 -2.03 43.60 26.50
C ASN A 432 -1.97 42.88 27.85
N HIS A 433 -2.62 43.45 28.85
CA HIS A 433 -2.72 42.93 30.19
C HIS A 433 -4.16 43.03 30.68
N THR A 434 -4.54 42.13 31.58
CA THR A 434 -5.82 42.19 32.29
C THR A 434 -5.56 42.51 33.75
N LEU A 435 -6.22 43.53 34.29
CA LEU A 435 -6.21 43.87 35.71
C LEU A 435 -7.53 43.47 36.34
N ASP A 436 -7.46 42.58 37.33
CA ASP A 436 -8.58 42.19 38.18
C ASP A 436 -8.38 42.72 39.60
N LEU A 437 -9.38 43.46 40.09
CA LEU A 437 -9.42 43.98 41.44
C LEU A 437 -10.66 43.45 42.14
N VAL A 438 -10.49 43.01 43.39
CA VAL A 438 -11.59 42.61 44.26
C VAL A 438 -11.49 43.39 45.56
N PHE A 439 -12.51 44.18 45.85
CA PHE A 439 -12.66 44.91 47.10
C PHE A 439 -13.66 44.21 48.00
N ILE A 440 -13.26 43.93 49.24
CA ILE A 440 -14.11 43.27 50.24
C ILE A 440 -14.17 44.13 51.50
N ALA A 441 -15.34 44.60 51.89
CA ALA A 441 -15.53 45.31 53.14
C ALA A 441 -16.84 44.87 53.82
N ASN A 442 -16.72 44.24 54.99
CA ASN A 442 -17.84 43.62 55.70
C ASN A 442 -18.56 42.62 54.76
N GLU A 443 -19.88 42.78 54.55
CA GLU A 443 -20.69 41.95 53.65
C GLU A 443 -20.68 42.44 52.19
N TYR A 444 -19.95 43.51 51.88
CA TYR A 444 -19.88 44.10 50.53
C TYR A 444 -18.66 43.59 49.77
N THR A 445 -18.90 43.02 48.58
CA THR A 445 -17.85 42.63 47.63
C THR A 445 -18.07 43.36 46.32
N SER A 446 -17.04 44.03 45.82
CA SER A 446 -17.03 44.66 44.49
C SER A 446 -15.88 44.09 43.68
N THR A 447 -16.10 43.86 42.39
CA THR A 447 -15.06 43.39 41.46
C THR A 447 -14.88 44.41 40.35
N TRP A 448 -13.68 44.53 39.81
CA TRP A 448 -13.37 45.45 38.72
C TRP A 448 -12.36 44.76 37.82
N THR A 449 -12.66 44.64 36.53
CA THR A 449 -11.84 43.92 35.55
C THR A 449 -11.68 44.79 34.32
N GLU A 450 -10.44 45.09 33.92
CA GLU A 450 -10.17 45.90 32.74
C GLU A 450 -8.97 45.37 31.96
N GLU A 451 -9.10 45.36 30.63
CA GLU A 451 -7.98 45.12 29.72
C GLU A 451 -7.29 46.45 29.40
N PHE A 452 -5.96 46.46 29.44
CA PHE A 452 -5.16 47.64 29.13
C PHE A 452 -3.90 47.26 28.37
N ILE A 453 -3.29 48.24 27.71
CA ILE A 453 -2.06 48.06 26.94
C ILE A 453 -0.92 48.79 27.65
N VAL A 454 0.18 48.08 27.89
CA VAL A 454 1.45 48.64 28.36
C VAL A 454 2.35 48.89 27.15
N ARG A 455 2.85 50.12 27.04
CA ARG A 455 3.71 50.57 25.93
C ARG A 455 5.13 50.84 26.44
N GLU A 456 6.10 50.72 25.54
CA GLU A 456 7.51 50.94 25.88
C GLU A 456 7.72 52.37 26.37
N LYS A 457 8.39 52.53 27.53
CA LYS A 457 8.74 53.82 28.14
C LYS A 457 7.55 54.76 28.43
N GLU A 458 6.33 54.26 28.31
CA GLU A 458 5.12 55.00 28.70
C GLU A 458 4.64 54.55 30.08
N MET A 459 3.94 55.46 30.75
CA MET A 459 3.29 55.21 32.02
C MET A 459 1.78 55.12 31.82
N THR A 460 1.24 53.92 31.95
CA THR A 460 -0.21 53.70 32.01
C THR A 460 -0.69 54.02 33.42
N LYS A 461 -1.71 54.87 33.54
CA LYS A 461 -2.30 55.25 34.84
C LYS A 461 -3.71 54.71 34.95
N MET A 462 -4.00 54.01 36.03
CA MET A 462 -5.36 53.55 36.38
C MET A 462 -5.68 53.96 37.80
N SER A 463 -6.88 54.51 38.00
CA SER A 463 -7.39 54.89 39.33
C SER A 463 -8.79 54.33 39.52
N VAL A 464 -9.00 53.61 40.61
CA VAL A 464 -10.27 52.96 40.95
C VAL A 464 -10.68 53.37 42.35
N ASP A 465 -11.85 54.01 42.46
CA ASP A 465 -12.44 54.39 43.74
C ASP A 465 -13.70 53.58 44.01
N PHE A 466 -13.57 52.49 44.78
CA PHE A 466 -14.66 51.58 45.15
C PHE A 466 -15.68 52.21 46.10
N LEU A 467 -15.37 53.35 46.72
CA LEU A 467 -16.32 54.08 47.57
C LEU A 467 -17.09 55.15 46.79
N SER A 468 -16.62 55.47 45.57
CA SER A 468 -17.31 56.42 44.72
C SER A 468 -18.65 55.86 44.26
N ASN A 469 -19.68 56.66 44.44
CA ASN A 469 -21.00 56.40 43.91
C ASN A 469 -21.17 57.16 42.59
N VAL A 470 -21.81 56.52 41.62
CA VAL A 470 -22.04 56.99 40.26
C VAL A 470 -23.54 56.95 40.01
N MET A 471 -24.13 58.08 39.63
CA MET A 471 -25.55 58.12 39.28
C MET A 471 -25.71 57.60 37.86
N ILE A 472 -26.55 56.57 37.66
CA ILE A 472 -26.91 56.10 36.33
C ILE A 472 -28.43 56.12 36.15
N THR A 473 -28.89 56.40 34.94
CA THR A 473 -30.31 56.27 34.60
C THR A 473 -30.54 54.91 33.96
N ILE A 474 -31.35 54.05 34.57
CA ILE A 474 -31.76 52.78 33.98
C ILE A 474 -33.10 52.99 33.29
N ALA A 475 -33.16 52.78 31.98
CA ALA A 475 -34.34 52.96 31.15
C ALA A 475 -34.62 51.72 30.31
N SER A 476 -35.88 51.50 29.92
CA SER A 476 -36.23 50.38 29.04
C SER A 476 -37.28 50.76 28.00
N ARG A 477 -37.35 49.95 26.95
CA ARG A 477 -38.45 49.97 25.97
C ARG A 477 -38.97 48.54 25.76
N PRO A 478 -40.25 48.26 26.07
CA PRO A 478 -41.21 49.15 26.73
C PRO A 478 -40.86 49.40 28.22
N ALA A 479 -41.54 50.36 28.82
CA ALA A 479 -41.50 50.69 30.25
C ALA A 479 -42.96 50.78 30.76
N PRO A 480 -43.26 50.58 32.05
CA PRO A 480 -42.35 50.38 33.19
C PRO A 480 -41.96 48.92 33.43
N TYR A 481 -40.66 48.66 33.64
CA TYR A 481 -40.16 47.34 34.05
C TYR A 481 -39.42 47.43 35.40
N HIS A 482 -39.54 46.39 36.22
CA HIS A 482 -38.90 46.33 37.55
C HIS A 482 -37.39 46.19 37.44
N ILE A 483 -36.66 46.92 38.28
CA ILE A 483 -35.20 46.96 38.28
C ILE A 483 -34.63 46.06 39.38
N PHE A 484 -33.67 45.24 39.01
CA PHE A 484 -32.90 44.36 39.88
C PHE A 484 -31.42 44.71 39.72
N ILE A 485 -30.72 44.84 40.84
CA ILE A 485 -29.26 45.05 40.89
C ILE A 485 -28.69 43.95 41.76
N ASP A 486 -27.71 43.23 41.21
CA ASP A 486 -27.04 42.10 41.86
C ASP A 486 -28.03 41.07 42.42
N ASN A 487 -29.06 40.78 41.62
CA ASN A 487 -30.19 39.90 41.92
C ASN A 487 -31.15 40.40 43.01
N VAL A 488 -30.97 41.61 43.52
CA VAL A 488 -31.85 42.24 44.52
C VAL A 488 -32.81 43.20 43.84
N GLN A 489 -34.12 42.98 44.03
CA GLN A 489 -35.15 43.90 43.54
C GLN A 489 -35.03 45.24 44.26
N GLN A 490 -34.96 46.32 43.49
CA GLN A 490 -34.87 47.66 44.03
C GLN A 490 -36.27 48.18 44.37
N VAL A 491 -36.42 48.77 45.55
CA VAL A 491 -37.70 49.29 46.07
C VAL A 491 -37.50 50.65 46.74
N ASN A 492 -38.56 51.44 46.83
CA ASN A 492 -38.58 52.67 47.64
C ASN A 492 -38.76 52.37 49.14
N GLU A 493 -38.78 53.41 49.97
CA GLU A 493 -38.97 53.32 51.44
C GLU A 493 -40.28 52.59 51.83
N ASN A 494 -41.31 52.66 50.98
CA ASN A 494 -42.59 51.99 51.16
C ASN A 494 -42.63 50.56 50.58
N LYS A 495 -41.47 49.98 50.25
CA LYS A 495 -41.31 48.67 49.60
C LYS A 495 -41.98 48.54 48.22
N ILE A 496 -42.22 49.65 47.54
CA ILE A 496 -42.75 49.67 46.18
C ILE A 496 -41.59 49.48 45.19
N PRO A 497 -41.65 48.51 44.25
CA PRO A 497 -40.62 48.30 43.24
C PRO A 497 -40.27 49.56 42.44
N PHE A 498 -38.98 49.78 42.22
CA PHE A 498 -38.52 50.74 41.22
C PHE A 498 -38.80 50.21 39.82
N SER A 499 -39.33 51.11 38.99
CA SER A 499 -39.66 50.86 37.60
C SER A 499 -38.88 51.79 36.68
N THR A 500 -38.50 51.29 35.50
CA THR A 500 -37.86 52.11 34.47
C THR A 500 -38.79 53.19 33.92
N PRO A 501 -38.27 54.38 33.55
CA PRO A 501 -36.90 54.84 33.81
C PRO A 501 -36.68 55.28 35.27
N LYS A 502 -35.50 55.00 35.82
CA LYS A 502 -35.14 55.41 37.20
C LYS A 502 -33.66 55.77 37.29
N GLU A 503 -33.36 56.89 37.93
CA GLU A 503 -32.01 57.22 38.38
C GLU A 503 -31.67 56.41 39.63
N ILE A 504 -30.57 55.68 39.56
CA ILE A 504 -30.07 54.84 40.64
C ILE A 504 -28.59 55.14 40.86
N LEU A 505 -28.27 55.32 42.13
CA LEU A 505 -26.91 55.50 42.59
C LEU A 505 -26.25 54.12 42.75
N LEU A 506 -25.21 53.85 41.98
CA LEU A 506 -24.42 52.62 42.05
C LEU A 506 -23.01 52.91 42.54
N ARG A 507 -22.39 51.96 43.23
CA ARG A 507 -20.95 52.05 43.54
C ARG A 507 -20.12 51.70 42.30
N CYS A 508 -18.86 52.12 42.30
CA CYS A 508 -17.93 51.67 41.26
C CYS A 508 -17.64 50.17 41.38
N GLY A 509 -17.58 49.50 40.24
CA GLY A 509 -17.37 48.07 40.10
C GLY A 509 -18.38 47.37 39.21
N ASN A 510 -18.24 46.06 39.09
CA ASN A 510 -19.10 45.20 38.29
C ASN A 510 -20.43 44.97 39.01
N HIS A 511 -21.51 45.35 38.34
CA HIS A 511 -22.88 45.09 38.78
C HIS A 511 -23.61 44.25 37.74
N LEU A 512 -24.44 43.31 38.20
CA LEU A 512 -25.44 42.65 37.36
C LEU A 512 -26.73 43.48 37.41
N ILE A 513 -27.04 44.14 36.31
CA ILE A 513 -28.27 44.93 36.20
C ILE A 513 -29.27 44.13 35.37
N GLU A 514 -30.45 43.92 35.92
CA GLU A 514 -31.53 43.19 35.28
C GLU A 514 -32.83 43.97 35.34
N VAL A 515 -33.53 43.99 34.22
CA VAL A 515 -34.82 44.66 34.06
C VAL A 515 -35.84 43.59 33.70
N ARG A 516 -36.90 43.45 34.51
CA ARG A 516 -37.93 42.40 34.38
C ARG A 516 -39.30 43.00 34.12
N ASN A 517 -40.07 42.37 33.23
CA ASN A 517 -41.47 42.73 33.04
C ASN A 517 -42.25 42.43 34.35
N PRO A 518 -43.09 43.36 34.83
CA PRO A 518 -43.79 43.20 36.11
C PRO A 518 -44.92 42.17 36.06
N GLU A 519 -45.57 41.98 34.91
CA GLU A 519 -46.67 41.03 34.71
C GLU A 519 -46.17 39.62 34.36
N ASN A 520 -45.04 39.54 33.67
CA ASN A 520 -44.41 38.28 33.29
C ASN A 520 -42.88 38.31 33.54
N PRO A 521 -42.41 37.94 34.74
CA PRO A 521 -40.99 37.99 35.11
C PRO A 521 -40.05 37.16 34.25
N SER A 522 -40.56 36.22 33.44
CA SER A 522 -39.74 35.47 32.48
C SER A 522 -39.23 36.35 31.32
N ILE A 523 -39.88 37.48 31.07
CA ILE A 523 -39.44 38.49 30.10
C ILE A 523 -38.48 39.43 30.83
N LEU A 524 -37.19 39.20 30.64
CA LEU A 524 -36.12 40.00 31.24
C LEU A 524 -34.95 40.23 30.27
N LEU A 525 -34.24 41.32 30.50
CA LEU A 525 -32.90 41.55 29.95
C LEU A 525 -31.95 41.80 31.12
N ARG A 526 -30.75 41.25 31.04
CA ARG A 526 -29.71 41.40 32.05
C ARG A 526 -28.37 41.64 31.40
N GLN A 527 -27.54 42.46 32.05
CA GLN A 527 -26.20 42.78 31.58
C GLN A 527 -25.27 42.95 32.80
N ARG A 528 -24.07 42.37 32.73
CA ARG A 528 -22.98 42.72 33.64
C ARG A 528 -22.28 43.97 33.12
N ILE A 529 -22.10 44.94 34.00
CA ILE A 529 -21.60 46.27 33.64
C ILE A 529 -20.58 46.70 34.67
N LEU A 530 -19.42 47.12 34.18
CA LEU A 530 -18.40 47.77 34.98
C LEU A 530 -18.76 49.24 35.17
N ILE A 531 -19.22 49.63 36.35
CA ILE A 531 -19.48 51.02 36.72
C ILE A 531 -18.16 51.71 37.08
N LYS A 532 -17.85 52.81 36.40
CA LYS A 532 -16.64 53.62 36.57
C LYS A 532 -17.03 55.05 36.96
N GLY A 533 -16.15 55.73 37.70
CA GLY A 533 -16.42 57.07 38.23
C GLY A 533 -16.72 58.15 37.17
N ASP A 534 -16.23 57.96 35.94
CA ASP A 534 -16.45 58.86 34.79
C ASP A 534 -17.79 58.62 34.06
N MET A 535 -18.60 57.67 34.54
CA MET A 535 -19.91 57.35 33.96
C MET A 535 -21.08 58.08 34.60
N ASP A 536 -20.81 59.12 35.39
CA ASP A 536 -21.86 59.89 36.03
C ASP A 536 -22.86 60.42 35.01
N LYS A 537 -24.14 60.19 35.32
CA LYS A 537 -25.32 60.55 34.54
C LYS A 537 -25.49 59.85 33.19
N LYS A 538 -24.78 58.75 32.89
CA LYS A 538 -25.05 57.96 31.67
C LYS A 538 -26.38 57.22 31.75
N ILE A 539 -27.04 57.06 30.60
CA ILE A 539 -28.26 56.25 30.48
C ILE A 539 -27.88 54.84 30.07
N LEU A 540 -28.27 53.85 30.88
CA LEU A 540 -28.25 52.45 30.52
C LEU A 540 -29.62 52.05 29.98
N PHE A 541 -29.68 51.76 28.68
CA PHE A 541 -30.93 51.53 27.96
C PHE A 541 -31.12 50.05 27.60
N PHE A 542 -32.23 49.48 28.06
CA PHE A 542 -32.65 48.09 27.81
C PHE A 542 -33.75 48.05 26.73
N ASP A 543 -33.41 47.60 25.53
CA ASP A 543 -34.35 47.50 24.42
C ASP A 543 -34.85 46.05 24.24
N PHE A 544 -36.05 45.77 24.72
CA PHE A 544 -36.67 44.45 24.59
C PHE A 544 -37.12 44.14 23.16
N SER A 545 -37.37 45.16 22.34
CA SER A 545 -37.71 44.93 20.93
C SER A 545 -36.51 44.44 20.13
N GLN A 546 -35.30 44.87 20.53
CA GLN A 546 -34.05 44.52 19.85
C GLN A 546 -33.20 43.51 20.62
N HIS A 547 -33.63 43.08 21.80
CA HIS A 547 -32.86 42.21 22.71
C HIS A 547 -31.45 42.75 22.97
N LYS A 548 -31.33 44.08 23.17
CA LYS A 548 -30.05 44.78 23.28
C LYS A 548 -29.99 45.63 24.55
N VAL A 549 -28.80 45.71 25.14
CA VAL A 549 -28.47 46.66 26.22
C VAL A 549 -27.33 47.55 25.74
N GLU A 550 -27.48 48.87 25.86
CA GLU A 550 -26.46 49.82 25.43
C GLU A 550 -26.42 51.05 26.34
N PHE A 551 -25.26 51.70 26.41
CA PHE A 551 -25.15 53.03 27.00
C PHE A 551 -25.54 54.10 25.98
N ARG A 552 -26.33 55.08 26.43
CA ARG A 552 -26.66 56.29 25.68
C ARG A 552 -26.14 57.51 26.44
N ALA A 553 -25.74 58.54 25.70
CA ALA A 553 -25.55 59.86 26.27
C ALA A 553 -26.91 60.33 26.83
N GLN A 554 -26.86 61.03 27.97
CA GLN A 554 -28.05 61.53 28.64
C GLN A 554 -28.78 62.57 27.80
#